data_AF-A0A8J2M0J2-F1
#
_entry.id   AF-A0A8J2M0J2-F1
#
_cell.length_a   1.000
_cell.length_b   1.000
_cell.length_c   1.000
_cell.angle_alpha   90.00
_cell.angle_beta   90.00
_cell.angle_gamma   90.00
#
_symmetry.space_group_name_H-M   'P 1'
#
loop_
_entity.id
_entity.type
_entity.pdbx_description
1 polymer ?
#
loop_
_entity_poly.entity_id
_entity_poly.type
_entity_poly.pdbx_seq_one_letter_code
_entity_poly.pdbx_strand_id
1 'polypeptide(L)'
;MKSLIWTIAPNQSQHYFIHSTPSTIKSLNCFDDVIKAFDRLCFQFGQNPYILKYTYVFANLCNAGIESETTIDGMYKTCNTIRIQGIF
;
A
#
# COMPACT_ATOMS: atom_id res chain seq x y z
N MET A 1 -1.99 -7.97 -3.07
CA MET A 1 -2.44 -6.55 -3.03
C MET A 1 -3.94 -6.36 -2.91
N LYS A 2 -4.80 -7.13 -3.60
CA LYS A 2 -6.25 -6.99 -3.45
C LYS A 2 -6.71 -7.12 -1.98
N SER A 3 -6.18 -8.10 -1.21
CA SER A 3 -6.53 -8.22 0.21
C SER A 3 -6.11 -7.00 1.04
N LEU A 4 -4.91 -6.45 0.79
CA LEU A 4 -4.41 -5.27 1.48
C LEU A 4 -5.31 -4.03 1.28
N ILE A 5 -5.74 -3.79 0.03
CA ILE A 5 -6.63 -2.65 -0.28
C ILE A 5 -8.00 -2.84 0.39
N TRP A 6 -8.52 -4.07 0.44
CA TRP A 6 -9.75 -4.40 1.15
C TRP A 6 -9.65 -4.16 2.66
N THR A 7 -8.48 -4.39 3.27
CA THR A 7 -8.24 -4.12 4.69
C THR A 7 -8.12 -2.64 5.01
N ILE A 8 -7.54 -1.84 4.10
CA ILE A 8 -7.32 -0.39 4.32
C ILE A 8 -8.56 0.43 3.97
N ALA A 9 -9.26 0.11 2.88
CA ALA A 9 -10.41 0.85 2.38
C ALA A 9 -11.60 -0.10 2.16
N PRO A 10 -12.48 -0.32 3.16
CA PRO A 10 -13.58 -1.28 3.04
C PRO A 10 -14.75 -0.77 2.16
N ASN A 11 -14.76 0.51 1.79
CA ASN A 11 -15.89 1.13 1.08
C ASN A 11 -15.75 0.97 -0.45
N GLN A 12 -16.70 0.26 -1.08
CA GLN A 12 -16.62 -0.17 -2.50
C GLN A 12 -16.42 0.98 -3.49
N SER A 13 -16.98 2.17 -3.22
CA SER A 13 -16.86 3.34 -4.10
C SER A 13 -15.41 3.85 -4.23
N GLN A 14 -14.56 3.58 -3.23
CA GLN A 14 -13.15 3.98 -3.24
C GLN A 14 -12.27 3.00 -4.02
N HIS A 15 -12.70 1.75 -4.19
CA HIS A 15 -11.91 0.70 -4.88
C HIS A 15 -11.65 1.04 -6.34
N TYR A 16 -12.65 1.58 -7.03
CA TYR A 16 -12.51 1.96 -8.44
C TYR A 16 -11.45 3.07 -8.61
N PHE A 17 -11.44 4.05 -7.72
CA PHE A 17 -10.49 5.15 -7.76
C PHE A 17 -9.07 4.72 -7.36
N ILE A 18 -8.95 3.85 -6.35
CA ILE A 18 -7.66 3.35 -5.86
C ILE A 18 -6.91 2.52 -6.91
N HIS A 19 -7.63 1.83 -7.79
CA HIS A 19 -7.04 1.04 -8.88
C HIS A 19 -6.76 1.84 -10.17
N SER A 20 -7.27 3.07 -10.27
CA SER A 20 -7.01 3.95 -11.42
C SER A 20 -5.60 4.55 -11.37
N THR A 21 -5.04 4.93 -12.52
CA THR A 21 -3.73 5.58 -12.55
C THR A 21 -3.85 7.00 -11.94
N PRO A 22 -3.13 7.33 -10.86
CA PRO A 22 -3.13 8.68 -10.30
C PRO A 22 -2.59 9.65 -11.34
N SER A 23 -3.30 10.76 -11.53
CA SER A 23 -2.79 11.87 -12.35
C SER A 23 -1.65 12.62 -11.65
N THR A 24 -1.61 12.66 -10.31
CA THR A 24 -0.56 13.34 -9.53
C THR A 24 -0.56 12.86 -8.07
N ILE A 25 0.62 12.80 -7.42
CA ILE A 25 0.75 12.57 -5.96
C ILE A 25 0.56 13.92 -5.26
N LYS A 26 -0.54 14.12 -4.55
CA LYS A 26 -0.82 15.39 -3.84
C LYS A 26 -0.14 15.46 -2.47
N SER A 27 0.04 14.33 -1.81
CA SER A 27 0.67 14.23 -0.49
C SER A 27 1.94 13.38 -0.55
N LEU A 28 3.08 14.03 -0.78
CA LEU A 28 4.38 13.37 -0.86
C LEU A 28 4.80 12.75 0.49
N ASN A 29 4.49 13.40 1.61
CA ASN A 29 4.83 12.89 2.94
C ASN A 29 4.07 11.59 3.25
N CYS A 30 2.75 11.56 3.01
CA CYS A 30 1.96 10.34 3.18
C CYS A 30 2.48 9.21 2.28
N PHE A 31 2.79 9.54 1.03
CA PHE A 31 3.30 8.55 0.09
C PHE A 31 4.65 7.97 0.53
N ASP A 32 5.59 8.82 0.93
CA ASP A 32 6.92 8.41 1.38
C ASP A 32 6.85 7.51 2.63
N ASP A 33 6.04 7.87 3.63
CA ASP A 33 5.86 7.08 4.84
C ASP A 33 5.27 5.69 4.54
N VAL A 34 4.24 5.65 3.70
CA VAL A 34 3.56 4.40 3.33
C VAL A 34 4.47 3.49 2.49
N ILE A 35 5.26 4.05 1.57
CA ILE A 35 6.21 3.28 0.75
C ILE A 35 7.32 2.70 1.62
N LYS A 36 7.90 3.49 2.53
CA LYS A 36 8.91 3.02 3.47
C LYS A 36 8.38 1.92 4.38
N ALA A 37 7.14 2.04 4.84
CA ALA A 37 6.50 1.00 5.64
C ALA A 37 6.25 -0.27 4.82
N PHE A 38 5.77 -0.14 3.58
CA PHE A 38 5.52 -1.30 2.71
C PHE A 38 6.79 -2.09 2.38
N ASP A 39 7.91 -1.39 2.09
CA ASP A 39 9.21 -2.02 1.85
C ASP A 39 9.67 -2.88 3.04
N ARG A 40 9.44 -2.37 4.25
CA ARG A 40 9.84 -3.01 5.51
C ARG A 40 8.89 -4.13 5.95
N LEU A 41 7.59 -3.95 5.75
CA LEU A 41 6.56 -4.83 6.33
C LEU A 41 6.05 -5.91 5.38
N CYS A 42 6.04 -5.65 4.08
CA CYS A 42 5.40 -6.53 3.10
C CYS A 42 6.41 -7.15 2.14
N PHE A 43 7.10 -6.34 1.35
CA PHE A 43 8.01 -6.82 0.32
C PHE A 43 9.12 -5.81 0.06
N GLN A 44 10.37 -6.28 0.05
CA GLN A 44 11.51 -5.44 -0.30
C GLN A 44 11.53 -5.13 -1.80
N PHE A 45 11.49 -3.84 -2.15
CA PHE A 45 11.47 -3.39 -3.56
C PHE A 45 12.70 -3.85 -4.35
N GLY A 46 13.85 -3.98 -3.69
CA GLY A 46 15.10 -4.43 -4.31
C GLY A 46 15.06 -5.89 -4.82
N GLN A 47 14.17 -6.73 -4.28
CA GLN A 47 14.04 -8.13 -4.70
C GLN A 47 13.01 -8.31 -5.82
N ASN A 48 12.05 -7.39 -5.94
CA ASN A 48 10.98 -7.49 -6.93
C ASN A 48 10.59 -6.11 -7.47
N PRO A 49 11.26 -5.64 -8.55
CA PRO A 49 10.98 -4.32 -9.13
C PRO A 49 9.57 -4.22 -9.73
N TYR A 50 8.86 -5.33 -9.99
CA TYR A 50 7.46 -5.30 -10.44
C TYR A 50 6.52 -4.69 -9.41
N ILE A 51 6.90 -4.68 -8.13
CA ILE A 51 6.12 -4.11 -7.05
C ILE A 51 6.06 -2.58 -7.17
N LEU A 52 7.10 -1.94 -7.72
CA LEU A 52 7.13 -0.49 -7.99
C LEU A 52 5.95 -0.06 -8.88
N LYS A 53 5.54 -0.93 -9.83
CA LYS A 53 4.38 -0.68 -10.69
C LYS A 53 3.07 -0.52 -9.93
N TYR A 54 2.96 -1.01 -8.70
CA TYR A 54 1.73 -0.91 -7.90
C TYR A 54 1.76 0.19 -6.85
N THR A 55 2.89 0.91 -6.72
CA THR A 55 3.04 1.98 -5.73
C THR A 55 2.04 3.11 -5.93
N TYR A 56 1.56 3.32 -7.16
CA TYR A 56 0.51 4.28 -7.48
C TYR A 56 -0.78 4.10 -6.65
N VAL A 57 -1.06 2.89 -6.19
CA VAL A 57 -2.19 2.59 -5.29
C VAL A 57 -2.06 3.37 -3.98
N PHE A 58 -0.84 3.45 -3.42
CA PHE A 58 -0.57 4.21 -2.21
C PHE A 58 -0.71 5.72 -2.43
N ALA A 59 -0.32 6.20 -3.61
CA ALA A 59 -0.58 7.59 -3.98
C ALA A 59 -2.08 7.89 -4.03
N ASN A 60 -2.89 6.95 -4.53
CA ASN A 60 -4.35 7.10 -4.54
C ASN A 60 -4.95 7.07 -3.13
N LEU A 61 -4.45 6.21 -2.23
CA LEU A 61 -4.89 6.17 -0.83
C LEU A 61 -4.62 7.51 -0.14
N CYS A 62 -3.40 8.03 -0.28
CA CYS A 62 -3.04 9.35 0.24
C CYS A 62 -3.86 10.48 -0.39
N ASN A 63 -4.11 10.43 -1.69
CA ASN A 63 -4.95 11.41 -2.40
C ASN A 63 -6.42 11.36 -1.97
N ALA A 64 -6.91 10.19 -1.55
CA ALA A 64 -8.25 9.99 -1.01
C ALA A 64 -8.39 10.51 0.43
N GLY A 65 -7.31 11.05 1.02
CA GLY A 65 -7.30 11.56 2.39
C GLY A 65 -7.18 10.47 3.45
N ILE A 66 -6.78 9.26 3.06
CA ILE A 66 -6.50 8.19 4.02
C ILE A 66 -5.14 8.49 4.66
N GLU A 67 -5.13 8.54 5.98
CA GLU A 67 -3.91 8.82 6.73
C GLU A 67 -2.88 7.68 6.58
N SER A 68 -1.60 8.06 6.60
CA SER A 68 -0.49 7.11 6.51
C SER A 68 -0.56 6.07 7.63
N GLU A 69 -0.92 6.47 8.86
CA GLU A 69 -1.06 5.56 10.00
C GLU A 69 -2.09 4.45 9.77
N THR A 70 -3.27 4.79 9.24
CA THR A 70 -4.33 3.81 8.91
C THR A 70 -3.85 2.83 7.84
N THR A 71 -3.13 3.34 6.84
CA THR A 71 -2.56 2.53 5.77
C THR A 71 -1.48 1.58 6.30
N ILE A 72 -0.61 2.07 7.18
CA ILE A 72 0.48 1.31 7.81
C ILE A 72 -0.08 0.24 8.75
N ASP A 73 -1.12 0.54 9.54
CA ASP A 73 -1.78 -0.46 10.39
C ASP A 73 -2.44 -1.56 9.55
N GLY A 74 -3.10 -1.20 8.44
CA GLY A 74 -3.62 -2.17 7.48
C GLY A 74 -2.52 -3.05 6.87
N MET A 75 -1.36 -2.46 6.55
CA MET A 75 -0.17 -3.20 6.10
C MET A 75 0.34 -4.14 7.18
N TYR A 76 0.45 -3.68 8.43
CA TYR A 76 0.88 -4.51 9.55
C TYR A 76 -0.06 -5.70 9.73
N LYS A 77 -1.38 -5.48 9.76
CA LYS A 77 -2.37 -6.55 9.89
C LYS A 77 -2.33 -7.55 8.75
N THR A 78 -2.13 -7.09 7.52
CA THR A 78 -2.18 -7.95 6.32
C THR A 78 -0.85 -8.64 6.04
N CYS A 79 0.27 -7.94 6.22
CA CYS A 79 1.60 -8.41 5.87
C CYS A 79 2.30 -9.10 7.04
N ASN A 80 1.96 -8.78 8.29
CA ASN A 80 2.45 -9.57 9.43
C ASN A 80 1.72 -10.93 9.57
N THR A 81 0.56 -11.11 8.91
CA THR A 81 -0.01 -12.46 8.69
C THR A 81 0.71 -13.22 7.58
N ILE A 82 1.55 -12.56 6.78
CA ILE A 82 2.44 -13.19 5.82
C ILE A 82 3.69 -13.65 6.59
N ARG A 83 3.48 -14.66 7.46
CA ARG A 83 4.52 -15.66 7.71
C ARG A 83 4.74 -16.42 6.39
N ILE A 84 5.48 -15.84 5.46
CA ILE A 84 6.35 -16.64 4.59
C ILE A 84 7.57 -16.88 5.49
N GLN A 85 7.66 -17.97 6.27
CA GLN A 85 7.66 -19.37 5.82
C GLN A 85 8.42 -19.53 4.51
N GLY A 86 9.74 -19.34 4.61
CA GLY A 86 10.68 -20.21 3.92
C GLY A 86 11.83 -19.52 3.19
N ILE A 87 13.04 -20.08 3.13
CA ILE A 87 13.61 -21.34 3.66
C ILE A 87 15.15 -21.19 3.60
N PHE A 88 15.85 -21.71 4.63
CA PHE A 88 17.27 -22.12 4.75
C PHE A 88 18.42 -21.16 4.38
#